data_AF-A0A0Q4GF99-F1
#
_entry.id   AF-A0A0Q4GF99-F1
#
_cell.length_a   1.000
_cell.length_b   1.000
_cell.length_c   1.000
_cell.angle_alpha   90.00
_cell.angle_beta   90.00
_cell.angle_gamma   90.00
#
_symmetry.space_group_name_H-M   'P 1'
#
loop_
_entity.id
_entity.type
_entity.pdbx_description
1 polymer ?
#
loop_
_entity_poly.entity_id
_entity_poly.type
_entity_poly.pdbx_seq_one_letter_code
_entity_poly.pdbx_strand_id
1 'polypeptide(L)'
;MPDLAMVRPKARPTSPHLQIWRWGPNMLVSILHRATGVAMGTVGLALFVWWLAALAGGEDSYARFLSWFTGPFAMVGYVVGIGLSFALFQHIANGVRHFFMDIGANFELKGNRQSAVMTIVFAACATAALWGWLLVGKH
;
A
#
# COMPACT_ATOMS: atom_id res chain seq x y z
N MET A 1 32.39 33.22 -32.26
CA MET A 1 31.39 32.17 -32.49
C MET A 1 30.42 32.23 -31.33
N PRO A 2 29.12 32.49 -31.54
CA PRO A 2 28.16 32.44 -30.44
C PRO A 2 28.11 31.03 -29.87
N ASP A 3 28.08 30.93 -28.54
CA ASP A 3 28.09 29.68 -27.79
C ASP A 3 26.86 28.83 -28.13
N LEU A 4 27.07 27.81 -28.97
CA LEU A 4 26.04 26.86 -29.38
C LEU A 4 25.51 26.01 -28.20
N ALA A 5 26.16 26.05 -27.02
CA ALA A 5 25.70 25.36 -25.83
C ALA A 5 24.42 25.99 -25.23
N MET A 6 24.05 27.21 -25.63
CA MET A 6 22.86 27.91 -25.15
C MET A 6 21.60 27.67 -25.99
N VAL A 7 21.71 26.96 -27.12
CA VAL A 7 20.55 26.59 -27.95
C VAL A 7 19.84 25.40 -27.31
N ARG A 8 18.88 25.66 -26.42
CA ARG A 8 18.03 24.60 -25.87
C ARG A 8 17.18 24.00 -26.99
N PRO A 9 17.25 22.68 -27.24
CA PRO A 9 16.41 22.04 -28.25
C PRO A 9 14.93 22.34 -27.95
N LYS A 10 14.16 22.66 -29.00
CA LYS A 10 12.70 22.80 -28.87
C LYS A 10 12.15 21.52 -28.25
N ALA A 11 11.53 21.63 -27.07
CA ALA A 11 10.99 20.48 -26.35
C ALA A 11 9.96 19.77 -27.24
N ARG A 12 10.20 18.49 -27.52
CA ARG A 12 9.27 17.66 -28.29
C ARG A 12 8.05 17.36 -27.42
N PRO A 13 6.83 17.37 -27.99
CA PRO A 13 5.64 17.00 -27.23
C PRO A 13 5.71 15.52 -26.81
N THR A 14 5.32 15.23 -25.58
CA THR A 14 5.18 13.86 -25.08
C THR A 14 3.89 13.25 -25.61
N SER A 15 3.93 11.99 -26.02
CA SER A 15 2.70 11.27 -26.37
C SER A 15 1.77 11.15 -25.15
N PRO A 16 0.44 11.22 -25.36
CA PRO A 16 -0.51 10.88 -24.31
C PRO A 16 -0.25 9.43 -23.84
N HIS A 17 -0.32 9.18 -22.54
CA HIS A 17 0.01 7.88 -21.98
C HIS A 17 -1.02 7.44 -20.92
N LEU A 18 -1.11 8.09 -19.77
CA LEU A 18 -2.00 7.64 -18.68
C LEU A 18 -3.49 7.64 -19.06
N GLN A 19 -3.94 8.65 -19.81
CA GLN A 19 -5.35 8.85 -20.12
C GLN A 19 -5.87 7.95 -21.25
N ILE A 20 -4.99 7.50 -22.15
CA ILE A 20 -5.37 6.71 -23.33
C ILE A 20 -5.08 5.22 -23.18
N TRP A 21 -4.33 4.83 -22.13
CA TRP A 21 -3.87 3.46 -21.97
C TRP A 21 -4.97 2.53 -21.48
N ARG A 22 -5.02 1.31 -22.04
CA ARG A 22 -5.97 0.27 -21.64
C ARG A 22 -5.54 -0.38 -20.32
N TRP A 23 -6.36 -0.21 -19.28
CA TRP A 23 -6.06 -0.74 -17.95
C TRP A 23 -6.09 -2.27 -17.87
N GLY A 24 -5.17 -2.82 -17.05
CA GLY A 24 -5.09 -4.24 -16.76
C GLY A 24 -4.70 -4.50 -15.30
N PRO A 25 -5.00 -5.69 -14.74
CA PRO A 25 -4.75 -6.00 -13.33
C PRO A 25 -3.28 -5.86 -12.92
N ASN A 26 -2.34 -6.22 -13.80
CA ASN A 26 -0.90 -6.13 -13.55
C ASN A 26 -0.42 -4.69 -13.30
N MET A 27 -0.97 -3.72 -14.05
CA MET A 27 -0.68 -2.31 -13.82
C MET A 27 -1.26 -1.83 -12.49
N LEU A 28 -2.52 -2.21 -12.21
CA LEU A 28 -3.18 -1.83 -10.97
C LEU A 28 -2.35 -2.29 -9.76
N VAL A 29 -1.97 -3.57 -9.71
CA VAL A 29 -1.19 -4.09 -8.58
C VAL A 29 0.22 -3.49 -8.51
N SER A 30 0.82 -3.10 -9.63
CA SER A 30 2.10 -2.38 -9.63
C SER A 30 1.99 -1.00 -9.00
N ILE A 31 0.96 -0.23 -9.37
CA ILE A 31 0.70 1.09 -8.78
C ILE A 31 0.34 0.95 -7.30
N LEU A 32 -0.52 -0.01 -6.98
CA LEU A 32 -0.88 -0.30 -5.59
C LEU A 32 0.35 -0.67 -4.77
N HIS A 33 1.26 -1.52 -5.27
CA HIS A 33 2.47 -1.88 -4.52
C HIS A 33 3.36 -0.67 -4.20
N ARG A 34 3.49 0.28 -5.14
CA ARG A 34 4.18 1.55 -4.87
C ARG A 34 3.44 2.40 -3.84
N ALA A 35 2.14 2.59 -4.05
CA ALA A 35 1.31 3.40 -3.16
C ALA A 35 1.26 2.85 -1.73
N THR A 36 1.11 1.53 -1.57
CA THR A 36 1.12 0.87 -0.26
C THR A 36 2.50 0.94 0.39
N GLY A 37 3.59 0.83 -0.39
CA GLY A 37 4.94 1.03 0.11
C GLY A 37 5.16 2.43 0.67
N VAL A 38 4.71 3.47 -0.06
CA VAL A 38 4.78 4.87 0.41
C VAL A 38 3.89 5.09 1.64
N ALA A 39 2.66 4.59 1.63
CA ALA A 39 1.73 4.72 2.76
C ALA A 39 2.31 4.10 4.04
N MET A 40 2.90 2.91 3.94
CA MET A 40 3.56 2.25 5.08
C MET A 40 4.84 2.97 5.50
N GLY A 41 5.69 3.37 4.55
CA GLY A 41 6.96 4.05 4.86
C GLY A 41 6.79 5.45 5.48
N THR A 42 5.62 6.07 5.32
CA THR A 42 5.32 7.39 5.86
C THR A 42 4.36 7.30 7.04
N VAL A 43 3.07 7.22 6.76
CA VAL A 43 1.98 7.20 7.75
C VAL A 43 2.04 5.96 8.62
N GLY A 44 2.28 4.79 8.00
CA GLY A 44 2.38 3.52 8.72
C GLY A 44 3.52 3.50 9.73
N LEU A 45 4.72 3.96 9.34
CA LEU A 45 5.88 4.02 10.23
C LEU A 45 5.64 4.99 11.40
N ALA A 46 5.09 6.18 11.13
CA ALA A 46 4.78 7.15 12.17
C ALA A 46 3.77 6.59 13.20
N LEU A 47 2.71 5.94 12.72
CA LEU A 47 1.71 5.31 13.59
C LEU A 47 2.27 4.11 14.35
N PHE A 48 3.12 3.30 13.72
CA PHE A 48 3.76 2.16 14.37
C PHE A 48 4.69 2.60 15.50
N VAL A 49 5.50 3.63 15.26
CA VAL A 49 6.36 4.22 16.29
C VAL A 49 5.53 4.82 17.43
N TRP A 50 4.46 5.55 17.12
CA TRP A 50 3.58 6.09 18.16
C TRP A 50 2.90 4.99 18.97
N TRP A 51 2.42 3.92 18.32
CA TRP A 51 1.86 2.77 19.01
C TRP A 51 2.86 2.11 19.97
N LEU A 52 4.10 1.88 19.52
CA LEU A 52 5.17 1.33 20.37
C LEU A 52 5.51 2.26 21.54
N ALA A 53 5.58 3.57 21.30
CA ALA A 53 5.81 4.56 22.34
C ALA A 53 4.66 4.61 23.35
N ALA A 54 3.41 4.49 22.89
CA ALA A 54 2.23 4.43 23.75
C ALA A 54 2.24 3.16 24.61
N LEU A 55 2.60 2.01 24.01
CA LEU A 55 2.72 0.73 24.71
C LEU A 55 3.82 0.77 25.79
N ALA A 56 4.97 1.39 25.50
CA ALA A 56 6.06 1.54 26.45
C ALA A 56 5.80 2.61 27.52
N GLY A 57 4.93 3.58 27.23
CA GLY A 57 4.66 4.75 28.08
C GLY A 57 3.68 4.51 29.23
N GLY A 58 3.23 3.28 29.44
CA GLY A 58 2.30 2.92 30.51
C GLY A 58 0.82 3.16 30.16
N GLU A 59 -0.04 2.88 31.14
CA GLU A 59 -1.50 2.76 30.95
C GLU A 59 -2.13 4.03 30.37
N ASP A 60 -1.83 5.21 30.93
CA ASP A 60 -2.39 6.48 30.45
C ASP A 60 -2.00 6.79 29.00
N SER A 61 -0.76 6.49 28.62
CA SER A 61 -0.25 6.71 27.26
C SER A 61 -0.94 5.78 26.26
N TYR A 62 -1.11 4.52 26.63
CA TYR A 62 -1.82 3.54 25.82
C TYR A 62 -3.31 3.83 25.71
N ALA A 63 -3.97 4.28 26.79
CA ALA A 63 -5.37 4.71 26.78
C ALA A 63 -5.61 5.89 25.82
N ARG A 64 -4.68 6.84 25.75
CA ARG A 64 -4.74 7.94 24.77
C ARG A 64 -4.65 7.43 23.33
N PHE A 65 -3.77 6.47 23.05
CA PHE A 65 -3.72 5.83 21.73
C PHE A 65 -5.04 5.12 21.41
N LEU A 66 -5.55 4.30 22.34
CA LEU A 66 -6.82 3.57 22.17
C LEU A 66 -8.03 4.49 21.97
N SER A 67 -8.01 5.71 22.52
CA SER A 67 -9.10 6.68 22.32
C SER A 67 -9.35 7.03 20.84
N TRP A 68 -8.38 6.81 19.96
CA TRP A 68 -8.56 6.96 18.50
C TRP A 68 -9.37 5.83 17.87
N PHE A 69 -9.59 4.74 18.59
CA PHE A 69 -10.41 3.60 18.18
C PHE A 69 -11.73 3.49 18.97
N THR A 70 -11.82 4.13 20.15
CA THR A 70 -13.01 4.05 21.02
C THR A 70 -13.72 5.38 21.27
N GLY A 71 -13.08 6.50 20.94
CA GLY A 71 -13.58 7.86 21.18
C GLY A 71 -14.27 8.50 19.98
N PRO A 72 -14.46 9.83 19.98
CA PRO A 72 -15.19 10.55 18.92
C PRO A 72 -14.53 10.45 17.54
N PHE A 73 -13.22 10.15 17.50
CA PHE A 73 -12.46 9.95 16.26
C PHE A 73 -12.30 8.47 15.86
N ALA A 74 -13.05 7.54 16.50
CA ALA A 74 -12.99 6.11 16.24
C ALA A 74 -13.02 5.77 14.74
N MET A 75 -13.90 6.42 13.97
CA MET A 75 -14.01 6.21 12.53
C MET A 75 -12.68 6.43 11.80
N VAL A 76 -11.91 7.46 12.17
CA VAL A 76 -10.60 7.75 11.58
C VAL A 76 -9.60 6.64 11.94
N GLY A 77 -9.57 6.22 13.21
CA GLY A 77 -8.73 5.10 13.65
C GLY A 77 -9.02 3.82 12.88
N TYR A 78 -10.29 3.47 12.69
CA TYR A 78 -10.71 2.31 11.90
C TYR A 78 -10.31 2.44 10.42
N VAL A 79 -10.58 3.57 9.78
CA VAL A 79 -10.23 3.78 8.36
C VAL A 79 -8.73 3.65 8.15
N VAL A 80 -7.93 4.29 9.01
CA VAL A 80 -6.47 4.25 8.93
C VAL A 80 -5.95 2.85 9.25
N GLY A 81 -6.46 2.20 10.29
CA GLY A 81 -6.06 0.86 10.68
C GLY A 81 -6.38 -0.18 9.61
N ILE A 82 -7.61 -0.17 9.06
CA ILE A 82 -8.03 -1.07 7.98
C ILE A 82 -7.21 -0.80 6.72
N GLY A 83 -7.04 0.48 6.36
CA GLY A 83 -6.27 0.90 5.20
C GLY A 83 -4.79 0.46 5.28
N LEU A 84 -4.14 0.63 6.43
CA LEU A 84 -2.77 0.20 6.65
C LEU A 84 -2.63 -1.33 6.70
N SER A 85 -3.62 -2.03 7.27
CA SER A 85 -3.66 -3.50 7.25
C SER A 85 -3.73 -4.02 5.81
N PHE A 86 -4.64 -3.46 5.00
CA PHE A 86 -4.72 -3.79 3.57
C PHE A 86 -3.44 -3.44 2.84
N ALA A 87 -2.85 -2.27 3.12
CA ALA A 87 -1.60 -1.85 2.51
C ALA A 87 -0.48 -2.85 2.77
N LEU A 88 -0.34 -3.31 4.02
CA LEU A 88 0.64 -4.33 4.41
C LEU A 88 0.43 -5.64 3.65
N PHE A 89 -0.77 -6.22 3.70
CA PHE A 89 -1.04 -7.50 3.06
C PHE A 89 -0.91 -7.42 1.53
N GLN A 90 -1.39 -6.35 0.90
CA GLN A 90 -1.25 -6.13 -0.54
C GLN A 90 0.23 -5.92 -0.93
N HIS A 91 0.99 -5.17 -0.14
CA HIS A 91 2.40 -4.91 -0.43
C HIS A 91 3.23 -6.19 -0.39
N ILE A 92 3.06 -7.00 0.68
CA ILE A 92 3.77 -8.27 0.83
C ILE A 92 3.34 -9.27 -0.24
N ALA A 93 2.03 -9.43 -0.49
CA ALA A 93 1.54 -10.36 -1.52
C ALA A 93 2.07 -10.02 -2.91
N ASN A 94 2.07 -8.73 -3.28
CA ASN A 94 2.63 -8.31 -4.56
C ASN A 94 4.18 -8.37 -4.57
N GLY A 95 4.84 -8.18 -3.42
CA GLY A 95 6.28 -8.39 -3.27
C GLY A 95 6.68 -9.85 -3.54
N VAL A 96 5.96 -10.82 -2.97
CA VAL A 96 6.14 -12.24 -3.26
C VAL A 96 5.93 -12.52 -4.75
N ARG A 97 4.87 -11.97 -5.36
CA ARG A 97 4.65 -12.05 -6.80
C ARG A 97 5.83 -11.49 -7.61
N HIS A 98 6.42 -10.38 -7.18
CA HIS A 98 7.62 -9.82 -7.80
C HIS A 98 8.82 -10.75 -7.67
N PHE A 99 9.07 -11.34 -6.50
CA PHE A 99 10.17 -12.31 -6.34
C PHE A 99 10.04 -13.52 -7.27
N PHE A 100 8.84 -14.04 -7.50
CA PHE A 100 8.63 -15.09 -8.51
C PHE A 100 8.98 -14.61 -9.93
N MET A 101 8.67 -13.36 -10.27
CA MET A 101 9.02 -12.80 -11.57
C MET A 101 10.53 -12.55 -11.69
N ASP A 102 11.18 -12.12 -10.61
CA ASP A 102 12.62 -11.81 -10.60
C ASP A 102 13.48 -13.06 -10.84
N ILE A 103 13.00 -14.24 -10.42
CA ILE A 103 13.66 -15.54 -10.72
C ILE A 103 13.30 -16.12 -12.09
N GLY A 104 12.57 -15.38 -12.91
CA GLY A 104 12.24 -15.79 -14.27
C GLY A 104 10.86 -16.45 -14.46
N ALA A 105 10.02 -16.52 -13.42
CA ALA A 105 8.74 -17.22 -13.48
C ALA A 105 7.54 -16.30 -13.77
N ASN A 106 6.42 -16.89 -14.19
CA ASN A 106 5.10 -16.23 -14.28
C ASN A 106 4.98 -15.03 -15.25
N PHE A 107 5.78 -14.99 -16.32
CA PHE A 107 5.67 -13.95 -17.36
C PHE A 107 4.53 -14.15 -18.35
N GLU A 108 4.02 -15.38 -18.47
CA GLU A 108 2.89 -15.70 -19.33
C GLU A 108 1.65 -14.87 -18.99
N LEU A 109 0.98 -14.32 -20.02
CA LEU A 109 -0.07 -13.32 -19.84
C LEU A 109 -1.18 -13.78 -18.88
N LYS A 110 -1.60 -15.05 -19.02
CA LYS A 110 -2.65 -15.65 -18.18
C LYS A 110 -2.19 -15.77 -16.72
N GLY A 111 -1.00 -16.33 -16.48
CA GLY A 111 -0.45 -16.51 -15.14
C GLY A 111 -0.18 -15.17 -14.44
N ASN A 112 0.41 -14.23 -15.16
CA ASN A 112 0.70 -12.88 -14.69
C ASN A 112 -0.57 -12.14 -14.25
N ARG A 113 -1.65 -12.24 -15.05
CA ARG A 113 -2.97 -11.66 -14.75
C ARG A 113 -3.63 -12.36 -13.55
N GLN A 114 -3.58 -13.68 -13.49
CA GLN A 114 -4.16 -14.45 -12.38
C GLN A 114 -3.47 -14.12 -11.07
N SER A 115 -2.13 -14.12 -11.04
CA SER A 115 -1.36 -13.80 -9.83
C SER A 115 -1.63 -12.37 -9.36
N ALA A 116 -1.78 -11.40 -10.27
CA ALA A 116 -2.15 -10.04 -9.90
C ALA A 116 -3.51 -10.00 -9.17
N VAL A 117 -4.54 -10.65 -9.72
CA VAL A 117 -5.85 -10.73 -9.05
C VAL A 117 -5.77 -11.45 -7.70
N MET A 118 -5.00 -12.54 -7.61
CA MET A 118 -4.82 -13.29 -6.37
C MET A 118 -4.20 -12.44 -5.25
N THR A 119 -3.29 -11.50 -5.55
CA THR A 119 -2.74 -10.61 -4.51
C THR A 119 -3.83 -9.76 -3.85
N ILE A 120 -4.76 -9.21 -4.66
CA ILE A 120 -5.86 -8.37 -4.16
C ILE A 120 -6.84 -9.20 -3.34
N VAL A 121 -7.21 -10.38 -3.84
CA VAL A 121 -8.11 -11.31 -3.12
C VAL A 121 -7.49 -11.70 -1.77
N PHE A 122 -6.22 -12.08 -1.76
CA PHE A 122 -5.50 -12.39 -0.53
C PHE A 122 -5.51 -11.20 0.44
N ALA A 123 -5.15 -9.99 -0.03
CA ALA A 123 -5.08 -8.82 0.82
C ALA A 123 -6.44 -8.45 1.43
N ALA A 124 -7.51 -8.54 0.65
CA ALA A 124 -8.86 -8.30 1.12
C ALA A 124 -9.29 -9.35 2.16
N CYS A 125 -9.07 -10.64 1.88
CA CYS A 125 -9.41 -11.73 2.80
C CYS A 125 -8.60 -11.66 4.10
N ALA A 126 -7.29 -11.41 4.03
CA ALA A 126 -6.42 -11.28 5.20
C ALA A 126 -6.82 -10.08 6.06
N THR A 127 -7.15 -8.94 5.43
CA THR A 127 -7.65 -7.75 6.14
C THR A 127 -8.98 -8.06 6.83
N ALA A 128 -9.93 -8.68 6.12
CA ALA A 128 -11.22 -9.03 6.68
C ALA A 128 -11.09 -10.04 7.84
N ALA A 129 -10.20 -11.03 7.72
CA ALA A 129 -9.93 -11.99 8.77
C ALA A 129 -9.32 -11.34 10.02
N LEU A 130 -8.33 -10.45 9.84
CA LEU A 130 -7.70 -9.70 10.93
C LEU A 130 -8.74 -8.87 11.69
N TRP A 131 -9.52 -8.06 10.99
CA TRP A 131 -10.51 -7.18 11.61
C TRP A 131 -11.70 -7.95 12.16
N GLY A 132 -12.13 -9.03 11.50
CA GLY A 132 -13.13 -9.94 12.02
C GLY A 132 -12.68 -10.54 13.35
N TRP A 133 -11.44 -11.00 13.45
CA TRP A 133 -10.86 -11.48 14.70
C TRP A 133 -10.80 -10.39 15.77
N LEU A 134 -10.33 -9.18 15.45
CA LEU A 134 -10.25 -8.05 16.39
C LEU A 134 -11.63 -7.61 16.92
N LEU A 135 -12.67 -7.67 16.09
CA LEU A 135 -14.01 -7.20 16.46
C LEU A 135 -14.85 -8.27 17.18
N VAL A 136 -14.67 -9.55 16.82
CA VAL A 136 -15.39 -10.69 17.41
C VAL A 136 -14.69 -11.19 18.67
N GLY A 137 -13.36 -11.17 18.70
CA GLY A 137 -12.53 -11.64 19.81
C GLY A 137 -12.49 -10.71 21.01
N LYS A 138 -13.59 -10.03 21.35
CA LYS A 138 -13.74 -9.29 22.61
C LYS A 138 -13.58 -10.26 23.79
N HIS A 139 -12.35 -10.43 24.24
CA HIS A 139 -11.97 -11.02 25.52
C HIS A 139 -11.53 -9.91 26.46
#